data_AF-A0A416C1Y3-F1
#
_entry.id   AF-A0A416C1Y3-F1
#
_cell.length_a   1.000
_cell.length_b   1.000
_cell.length_c   1.000
_cell.angle_alpha   90.00
_cell.angle_beta   90.00
_cell.angle_gamma   90.00
#
_symmetry.space_group_name_H-M   'P 1'
#
loop_
_entity.id
_entity.type
_entity.pdbx_description
1 polymer ?
#
loop_
_entity_poly.entity_id
_entity_poly.type
_entity_poly.pdbx_seq_one_letter_code
_entity_poly.pdbx_strand_id
1 'polypeptide(L)'
;MTIREIEKLTFAQAKSIAIETVKIKEHDCFFVELGEHFGYSVLVFKNGRHIYHANDYELLHSFTVEKNGKEGIWQYYIKSLNKKLFTDSELLEPIGSYEEYNRKDYFLRNLWIMRYDYISAFAITEEDQNAIEEGKKSHPFFNSMSFCYVANKEIIDEESKYFEHLQKEYEKLSNDLDSFREIIATELANHEACLTCDYKEALSAIGLKFDDLPIDKQNIVKVELKKQIDNYQM
;
A
#
# COMPACT_ATOMS: atom_id res chain seq x y z
N MET A 1 18.98 8.67 14.52
CA MET A 1 18.85 7.23 14.19
C MET A 1 18.86 7.07 12.67
N THR A 2 19.36 5.94 12.16
CA THR A 2 19.22 5.57 10.74
C THR A 2 17.89 4.88 10.48
N ILE A 3 17.45 4.80 9.22
CA ILE A 3 16.20 4.10 8.87
C ILE A 3 16.20 2.64 9.35
N ARG A 4 17.32 1.93 9.19
CA ARG A 4 17.47 0.52 9.61
C ARG A 4 17.41 0.35 11.13
N GLU A 5 17.80 1.37 11.90
CA GLU A 5 17.66 1.35 13.37
C GLU A 5 16.20 1.58 13.77
N ILE A 6 15.50 2.47 13.06
CA ILE A 6 14.08 2.76 13.31
C ILE A 6 13.22 1.55 13.00
N GLU A 7 13.41 0.89 11.86
CA GLU A 7 12.67 -0.30 11.43
C GLU A 7 12.86 -1.50 12.37
N LYS A 8 13.92 -1.51 13.18
CA LYS A 8 14.22 -2.56 14.17
C LYS A 8 13.67 -2.25 15.56
N LEU A 9 13.02 -1.10 15.77
CA LEU A 9 12.45 -0.76 17.06
C LEU A 9 11.37 -1.76 17.46
N THR A 10 11.55 -2.36 18.63
CA THR A 10 10.50 -3.16 19.25
C THR A 10 9.37 -2.27 19.74
N PHE A 11 8.18 -2.86 19.90
CA PHE A 11 7.02 -2.16 20.49
C PHE A 11 7.35 -1.51 21.84
N ALA A 12 8.09 -2.21 22.71
CA ALA A 12 8.48 -1.68 24.02
C ALA A 12 9.43 -0.49 23.90
N GLN A 13 10.39 -0.55 22.99
CA GLN A 13 11.31 0.58 22.72
C GLN A 13 10.55 1.77 22.15
N ALA A 14 9.73 1.58 21.11
CA ALA A 14 8.93 2.63 20.49
C ALA A 14 7.99 3.29 21.51
N LYS A 15 7.29 2.49 22.33
CA LYS A 15 6.44 2.99 23.41
C LYS A 15 7.21 3.78 24.47
N SER A 16 8.45 3.39 24.78
CA SER A 16 9.27 4.07 25.79
C SER A 16 9.75 5.47 25.35
N ILE A 17 9.89 5.69 24.04
CA ILE A 17 10.32 6.97 23.46
C ILE A 17 9.14 7.79 22.91
N ALA A 18 7.91 7.28 23.03
CA ALA A 18 6.72 7.93 22.54
C ALA A 18 6.41 9.20 23.33
N ILE A 19 6.23 10.31 22.61
CA ILE A 19 5.71 11.57 23.14
C ILE A 19 4.19 11.44 23.30
N GLU A 20 3.53 10.85 22.31
CA GLU A 20 2.10 10.60 22.30
C GLU A 20 1.79 9.24 21.70
N THR A 21 0.70 8.62 22.14
CA THR A 21 0.18 7.38 21.57
C THR A 21 -1.27 7.57 21.16
N VAL A 22 -1.57 7.27 19.90
CA VAL A 22 -2.93 7.29 19.36
C VAL A 22 -3.25 5.93 18.77
N LYS A 23 -4.49 5.48 18.95
CA LYS A 23 -5.00 4.29 18.27
C LYS A 23 -5.76 4.69 17.02
N ILE A 24 -5.30 4.25 15.85
CA ILE A 24 -5.94 4.51 14.56
C ILE A 24 -6.33 3.17 13.95
N LYS A 25 -7.63 2.92 13.79
CA LYS A 25 -8.15 1.68 13.19
C LYS A 25 -7.49 0.43 13.80
N GLU A 26 -7.44 0.40 15.13
CA GLU A 26 -6.80 -0.67 15.93
C GLU A 26 -5.28 -0.83 15.81
N HIS A 27 -4.58 0.10 15.15
CA HIS A 27 -3.13 0.17 15.11
C HIS A 27 -2.64 1.13 16.20
N ASP A 28 -1.60 0.75 16.92
CA ASP A 28 -0.94 1.59 17.90
C ASP A 28 0.06 2.49 17.17
N CYS A 29 -0.18 3.80 17.21
CA CYS A 29 0.65 4.81 16.53
C CYS A 29 1.41 5.61 17.59
N PHE A 30 2.74 5.51 17.57
CA PHE A 30 3.63 6.20 18.49
C PHE A 30 4.25 7.43 17.82
N PHE A 31 3.90 8.61 18.31
CA PHE A 31 4.52 9.85 17.87
C PHE A 31 5.82 10.06 18.65
N VAL A 32 6.92 10.28 17.92
CA VAL A 32 8.28 10.23 18.46
C VAL A 32 9.12 11.37 17.87
N GLU A 33 10.21 11.72 18.55
CA GLU A 33 11.24 12.63 18.05
C GLU A 33 12.51 11.82 17.77
N LEU A 34 12.85 11.61 16.49
CA LEU A 34 13.92 10.69 16.05
C LEU A 34 15.26 11.40 15.74
N GLY A 35 15.32 12.72 15.95
CA GLY A 35 16.48 13.58 15.73
C GLY A 35 16.55 14.20 14.33
N GLU A 36 17.66 14.88 14.01
CA GLU A 36 17.79 15.85 12.89
C GLU A 36 17.27 15.39 11.52
N HIS A 37 17.37 14.10 11.18
CA HIS A 37 16.98 13.62 9.85
C HIS A 37 15.52 13.17 9.73
N PHE A 38 14.91 12.72 10.83
CA PHE A 38 13.55 12.15 10.80
C PHE A 38 12.55 12.98 11.62
N GLY A 39 13.04 13.83 12.53
CA GLY A 39 12.25 14.79 13.29
C GLY A 39 11.06 14.15 14.00
N TYR A 40 9.96 14.90 14.03
CA TYR A 40 8.66 14.48 14.53
C TYR A 40 8.01 13.46 13.57
N SER A 41 8.01 12.20 13.99
CA SER A 41 7.58 11.05 13.17
C SER A 41 6.51 10.23 13.88
N VAL A 42 5.82 9.40 13.11
CA VAL A 42 4.87 8.41 13.63
C VAL A 42 5.33 6.99 13.28
N LEU A 43 5.42 6.14 14.30
CA LEU A 43 5.74 4.73 14.17
C LEU A 43 4.48 3.89 14.34
N VAL A 44 4.19 2.99 13.41
CA VAL A 44 2.92 2.25 13.37
C VAL A 44 3.11 0.80 13.78
N PHE A 45 2.31 0.32 14.73
CA PHE A 45 2.34 -1.05 15.23
C PHE A 45 0.96 -1.70 15.19
N LYS A 46 0.95 -3.02 15.05
CA LYS A 46 -0.24 -3.86 15.23
C LYS A 46 0.19 -5.20 15.78
N ASN A 47 -0.56 -5.73 16.75
CA ASN A 47 -0.23 -6.99 17.42
C ASN A 47 1.20 -7.02 18.00
N GLY A 48 1.72 -5.85 18.40
CA GLY A 48 3.09 -5.69 18.91
C GLY A 48 4.19 -5.74 17.85
N ARG A 49 3.86 -5.87 16.56
CA ARG A 49 4.81 -5.88 15.43
C ARG A 49 4.85 -4.51 14.74
N HIS A 50 6.03 -4.11 14.27
CA HIS A 50 6.27 -2.84 13.60
C HIS A 50 5.87 -2.90 12.13
N ILE A 51 4.87 -2.12 11.72
CA ILE A 51 4.50 -1.92 10.32
C ILE A 51 5.31 -0.75 9.77
N TYR A 52 6.62 -0.93 9.65
CA TYR A 52 7.53 0.18 9.36
C TYR A 52 7.32 0.83 7.98
N HIS A 53 6.73 0.13 7.01
CA HIS A 53 6.29 0.72 5.74
C HIS A 53 5.10 1.67 5.87
N ALA A 54 4.36 1.61 6.98
CA ALA A 54 3.28 2.54 7.29
C ALA A 54 3.74 3.76 8.12
N ASN A 55 5.00 3.79 8.58
CA ASN A 55 5.55 4.95 9.28
C ASN A 55 5.46 6.20 8.40
N ASP A 56 5.41 7.36 9.04
CA ASP A 56 5.49 8.65 8.35
C ASP A 56 6.50 9.54 9.08
N TYR A 57 7.33 10.24 8.32
CA TYR A 57 8.54 10.92 8.83
C TYR A 57 8.55 12.40 8.47
N GLU A 58 9.09 13.25 9.35
CA GLU A 58 9.08 14.70 9.16
C GLU A 58 9.80 15.11 7.87
N LEU A 59 10.85 14.37 7.52
CA LEU A 59 11.64 14.54 6.31
C LEU A 59 10.79 14.61 5.03
N LEU A 60 9.66 13.89 4.99
CA LEU A 60 8.78 13.83 3.83
C LEU A 60 7.79 15.00 3.76
N HIS A 61 7.71 15.82 4.81
CA HIS A 61 6.68 16.85 5.00
C HIS A 61 7.27 18.20 5.43
N SER A 62 8.52 18.49 5.08
CA SER A 62 9.21 19.73 5.46
C SER A 62 8.38 20.98 5.18
N PHE A 63 7.71 21.05 4.03
CA PHE A 63 6.81 22.16 3.69
C PHE A 63 5.62 22.31 4.63
N THR A 64 5.02 21.20 5.09
CA THR A 64 3.92 21.21 6.06
C THR A 64 4.40 21.74 7.40
N VAL A 65 5.61 21.37 7.82
CA VAL A 65 6.24 21.87 9.05
C VAL A 65 6.52 23.36 8.97
N GLU A 66 7.10 23.82 7.87
CA GLU A 66 7.39 25.25 7.64
C GLU A 66 6.13 26.10 7.72
N LYS A 67 5.02 25.62 7.15
CA LYS A 67 3.77 26.37 7.06
C LYS A 67 2.90 26.30 8.32
N ASN A 68 2.80 25.12 8.93
CA ASN A 68 1.79 24.82 9.95
C ASN A 68 2.38 24.33 11.28
N GLY A 69 3.71 24.20 11.37
CA GLY A 69 4.40 23.72 12.56
C GLY A 69 4.11 22.25 12.90
N LYS A 70 4.50 21.85 14.12
CA LYS A 70 4.35 20.46 14.63
C LYS A 70 2.89 19.99 14.72
N GLU A 71 1.97 20.91 15.03
CA GLU A 71 0.54 20.59 15.05
C GLU A 71 0.02 20.25 13.65
N GLY A 72 0.45 20.99 12.62
CA GLY A 72 0.05 20.73 11.25
C GLY A 72 0.49 19.35 10.72
N ILE A 73 1.70 18.93 11.07
CA ILE A 73 2.20 17.61 10.67
C ILE A 73 1.52 16.48 11.46
N TRP A 74 1.19 16.68 12.74
CA TRP A 74 0.39 15.72 13.51
C TRP A 74 -0.97 15.48 12.85
N GLN A 75 -1.70 16.55 12.52
CA GLN A 75 -2.99 16.44 11.83
C GLN A 75 -2.87 15.76 10.46
N TYR A 76 -1.78 16.06 9.73
CA TYR A 76 -1.48 15.41 8.47
C TYR A 76 -1.27 13.90 8.66
N TYR A 77 -0.47 13.48 9.63
CA TYR A 77 -0.23 12.06 9.94
C TYR A 77 -1.52 11.33 10.29
N ILE A 78 -2.37 11.90 11.15
CA ILE A 78 -3.67 11.32 11.48
C ILE A 78 -4.51 11.10 10.21
N LYS A 79 -4.58 12.11 9.32
CA LYS A 79 -5.34 12.01 8.07
C LYS A 79 -4.74 10.98 7.10
N SER A 80 -3.41 10.98 6.96
CA SER A 80 -2.63 10.05 6.13
C SER A 80 -2.86 8.61 6.58
N LEU A 81 -2.69 8.33 7.87
CA LEU A 81 -2.86 6.99 8.45
C LEU A 81 -4.30 6.50 8.40
N ASN A 82 -5.31 7.36 8.63
CA ASN A 82 -6.71 6.97 8.46
C ASN A 82 -7.06 6.53 7.03
N LYS A 83 -6.33 7.03 6.03
CA LYS A 83 -6.50 6.63 4.63
C LYS A 83 -5.73 5.37 4.26
N LYS A 84 -4.54 5.17 4.86
CA LYS A 84 -3.61 4.07 4.54
C LYS A 84 -3.91 2.79 5.32
N LEU A 85 -4.37 2.90 6.57
CA LEU A 85 -4.62 1.77 7.45
C LEU A 85 -6.06 1.28 7.33
N PHE A 86 -6.25 -0.03 7.53
CA PHE A 86 -7.56 -0.68 7.52
C PHE A 86 -7.69 -1.69 8.65
N THR A 87 -8.86 -1.74 9.26
CA THR A 87 -9.26 -2.87 10.10
C THR A 87 -9.61 -4.07 9.22
N ASP A 88 -9.60 -5.26 9.82
CA ASP A 88 -9.98 -6.49 9.11
C ASP A 88 -11.46 -6.47 8.68
N SER A 89 -12.31 -5.74 9.42
CA SER A 89 -13.72 -5.54 9.04
C SER A 89 -13.84 -4.62 7.82
N GLU A 90 -13.07 -3.52 7.77
CA GLU A 90 -13.07 -2.60 6.63
C GLU A 90 -12.58 -3.28 5.34
N LEU A 91 -11.70 -4.27 5.42
CA LEU A 91 -11.26 -5.06 4.26
C LEU A 91 -12.37 -5.93 3.65
N LEU A 92 -13.44 -6.20 4.39
CA LEU A 92 -14.61 -6.96 3.94
C LEU A 92 -15.80 -6.06 3.57
N GLU A 93 -15.65 -4.74 3.66
CA GLU A 93 -16.70 -3.81 3.22
C GLU A 93 -16.77 -3.74 1.68
N PRO A 94 -17.94 -3.43 1.11
CA PRO A 94 -18.07 -3.11 -0.32
C PRO A 94 -17.16 -1.95 -0.72
N ILE A 95 -16.73 -1.92 -1.97
CA ILE A 95 -15.80 -0.89 -2.47
C ILE A 95 -16.54 0.04 -3.42
N GLY A 96 -16.42 1.35 -3.16
CA GLY A 96 -17.15 2.37 -3.91
C GLY A 96 -16.38 3.00 -5.08
N SER A 97 -15.06 2.87 -5.11
CA SER A 97 -14.21 3.49 -6.14
C SER A 97 -12.92 2.74 -6.40
N TYR A 98 -12.25 3.05 -7.52
CA TYR A 98 -10.96 2.44 -7.84
C TYR A 98 -9.85 2.94 -6.91
N GLU A 99 -9.90 4.20 -6.48
CA GLU A 99 -8.98 4.72 -5.45
C GLU A 99 -9.07 3.91 -4.14
N GLU A 100 -10.28 3.56 -3.70
CA GLU A 100 -10.47 2.75 -2.51
C GLU A 100 -9.94 1.32 -2.70
N TYR A 101 -10.22 0.70 -3.85
CA TYR A 101 -9.65 -0.59 -4.22
C TYR A 101 -8.12 -0.58 -4.13
N ASN A 102 -7.46 0.37 -4.78
CA ASN A 102 -6.00 0.46 -4.79
C ASN A 102 -5.40 0.64 -3.39
N ARG A 103 -6.04 1.42 -2.51
CA ARG A 103 -5.59 1.57 -1.12
C ARG A 103 -5.72 0.28 -0.32
N LYS A 104 -6.84 -0.44 -0.47
CA LYS A 104 -7.08 -1.74 0.20
C LYS A 104 -6.14 -2.83 -0.34
N ASP A 105 -5.93 -2.89 -1.66
CA ASP A 105 -4.99 -3.82 -2.30
C ASP A 105 -3.54 -3.57 -1.84
N TYR A 106 -3.11 -2.30 -1.86
CA TYR A 106 -1.79 -1.93 -1.37
C TYR A 106 -1.61 -2.30 0.11
N PHE A 107 -2.61 -1.99 0.95
CA PHE A 107 -2.55 -2.34 2.37
C PHE A 107 -2.41 -3.85 2.57
N LEU A 108 -3.22 -4.65 1.87
CA LEU A 108 -3.24 -6.10 2.03
C LEU A 108 -1.90 -6.72 1.63
N ARG A 109 -1.35 -6.32 0.47
CA ARG A 109 -0.09 -6.89 -0.07
C ARG A 109 1.17 -6.43 0.66
N ASN A 110 1.17 -5.24 1.25
CA ASN A 110 2.40 -4.62 1.75
C ASN A 110 2.42 -4.41 3.26
N LEU A 111 1.27 -4.12 3.87
CA LEU A 111 1.18 -3.69 5.27
C LEU A 111 0.54 -4.73 6.18
N TRP A 112 -0.45 -5.48 5.69
CA TRP A 112 -1.19 -6.46 6.49
C TRP A 112 -0.27 -7.59 6.98
N ILE A 113 0.63 -8.08 6.14
CA ILE A 113 1.57 -9.15 6.51
C ILE A 113 2.55 -8.76 7.63
N MET A 114 2.88 -7.47 7.75
CA MET A 114 3.84 -6.96 8.75
C MET A 114 3.32 -7.07 10.20
N ARG A 115 2.06 -7.47 10.36
CA ARG A 115 1.43 -7.80 11.65
C ARG A 115 1.89 -9.16 12.18
N TYR A 116 2.56 -9.96 11.36
CA TYR A 116 3.02 -11.31 11.65
C TYR A 116 4.55 -11.42 11.56
N ASP A 117 5.07 -12.57 11.97
CA ASP A 117 6.46 -12.93 11.69
C ASP A 117 6.57 -13.43 10.25
N TYR A 118 7.40 -12.77 9.45
CA TYR A 118 7.56 -13.09 8.03
C TYR A 118 8.99 -12.86 7.56
N ILE A 119 9.35 -13.56 6.49
CA ILE A 119 10.61 -13.37 5.75
C ILE A 119 10.24 -12.88 4.35
N SER A 120 10.73 -11.70 3.95
CA SER A 120 10.53 -11.18 2.59
C SER A 120 11.04 -12.18 1.55
N ALA A 121 10.33 -12.38 0.44
CA ALA A 121 10.83 -13.20 -0.67
C ALA A 121 11.65 -12.36 -1.68
N PHE A 122 11.85 -11.07 -1.41
CA PHE A 122 12.61 -10.16 -2.26
C PHE A 122 14.11 -10.19 -1.91
N ALA A 123 14.95 -10.46 -2.90
CA ALA A 123 16.41 -10.46 -2.76
C ALA A 123 17.08 -9.68 -3.89
N ILE A 124 18.01 -8.79 -3.51
CA ILE A 124 18.87 -8.06 -4.47
C ILE A 124 20.27 -8.68 -4.48
N THR A 125 20.74 -9.13 -3.32
CA THR A 125 22.10 -9.62 -3.09
C THR A 125 22.12 -11.12 -2.77
N GLU A 126 23.31 -11.73 -2.86
CA GLU A 126 23.53 -13.12 -2.42
C GLU A 126 23.29 -13.28 -0.91
N GLU A 127 23.58 -12.25 -0.11
CA GLU A 127 23.28 -12.23 1.32
C GLU A 127 21.77 -12.30 1.58
N ASP A 128 20.96 -11.56 0.82
CA ASP A 128 19.49 -11.62 0.91
C ASP A 128 18.99 -13.01 0.54
N GLN A 129 19.51 -13.62 -0.52
CA GLN A 129 19.15 -14.98 -0.94
C GLN A 129 19.46 -16.00 0.15
N ASN A 130 20.65 -15.92 0.75
CA ASN A 130 21.04 -16.80 1.85
C ASN A 130 20.15 -16.60 3.08
N ALA A 131 19.77 -15.36 3.40
CA ALA A 131 18.84 -15.07 4.49
C ALA A 131 17.44 -15.64 4.22
N ILE A 132 16.97 -15.62 2.98
CA ILE A 132 15.70 -16.23 2.57
C ILE A 132 15.76 -17.76 2.72
N GLU A 133 16.82 -18.41 2.21
CA GLU A 133 16.96 -19.86 2.31
C GLU A 133 17.07 -20.34 3.75
N GLU A 134 17.75 -19.59 4.61
CA GLU A 134 17.75 -19.86 6.05
C GLU A 134 16.37 -19.65 6.68
N GLY A 135 15.72 -18.53 6.35
CA GLY A 135 14.40 -18.15 6.87
C GLY A 135 13.30 -19.16 6.52
N LYS A 136 13.37 -19.79 5.35
CA LYS A 136 12.44 -20.85 4.92
C LYS A 136 12.40 -22.06 5.87
N LYS A 137 13.47 -22.30 6.64
CA LYS A 137 13.50 -23.41 7.62
C LYS A 137 12.51 -23.19 8.77
N SER A 138 12.29 -21.93 9.17
CA SER A 138 11.31 -21.55 10.18
C SER A 138 10.00 -21.02 9.60
N HIS A 139 10.03 -20.55 8.35
CA HIS A 139 8.89 -20.00 7.63
C HIS A 139 8.68 -20.75 6.31
N PRO A 140 8.16 -22.00 6.33
CA PRO A 140 8.16 -22.85 5.14
C PRO A 140 7.05 -22.49 4.13
N PHE A 141 6.07 -21.68 4.50
CA PHE A 141 4.90 -21.41 3.66
C PHE A 141 5.08 -20.13 2.86
N PHE A 142 5.12 -20.27 1.52
CA PHE A 142 5.18 -19.12 0.62
C PHE A 142 3.80 -18.49 0.45
N ASN A 143 3.74 -17.17 0.60
CA ASN A 143 2.58 -16.34 0.38
C ASN A 143 2.82 -15.48 -0.87
N SER A 144 2.08 -15.76 -1.93
CA SER A 144 2.20 -15.03 -3.20
C SER A 144 1.50 -13.67 -3.21
N MET A 145 0.57 -13.40 -2.28
CA MET A 145 -0.15 -12.12 -2.22
C MET A 145 0.74 -11.00 -1.69
N SER A 146 1.45 -11.30 -0.60
CA SER A 146 2.40 -10.39 0.07
C SER A 146 3.87 -10.64 -0.27
N PHE A 147 4.14 -11.60 -1.18
CA PHE A 147 5.48 -11.97 -1.65
C PHE A 147 6.49 -12.25 -0.51
N CYS A 148 6.12 -13.17 0.37
CA CYS A 148 6.89 -13.49 1.56
C CYS A 148 6.76 -14.96 1.99
N TYR A 149 7.46 -15.33 3.06
CA TYR A 149 7.37 -16.61 3.73
C TYR A 149 6.87 -16.44 5.16
N VAL A 150 5.97 -17.32 5.61
CA VAL A 150 5.40 -17.33 6.96
C VAL A 150 5.54 -18.69 7.64
N ALA A 151 5.57 -18.69 8.97
CA ALA A 151 5.65 -19.90 9.79
C ALA A 151 4.32 -20.66 9.86
N ASN A 152 3.19 -19.96 9.67
CA ASN A 152 1.87 -20.53 9.77
C ASN A 152 1.05 -20.31 8.47
N LYS A 153 0.56 -21.40 7.89
CA LYS A 153 -0.32 -21.38 6.72
C LYS A 153 -1.66 -20.68 6.98
N GLU A 154 -2.19 -20.72 8.20
CA GLU A 154 -3.45 -20.05 8.52
C GLU A 154 -3.40 -18.52 8.28
N ILE A 155 -2.21 -17.90 8.32
CA ILE A 155 -2.01 -16.49 7.95
C ILE A 155 -2.36 -16.28 6.47
N ILE A 156 -1.93 -17.19 5.60
CA ILE A 156 -2.21 -17.14 4.16
C ILE A 156 -3.69 -17.39 3.90
N ASP A 157 -4.28 -18.36 4.60
CA ASP A 157 -5.70 -18.67 4.48
C ASP A 157 -6.59 -17.51 4.98
N GLU A 158 -6.11 -16.73 5.95
CA GLU A 158 -6.76 -15.50 6.43
C GLU A 158 -6.65 -14.36 5.40
N GLU A 159 -5.43 -14.07 4.91
CA GLU A 159 -5.21 -13.03 3.89
C GLU A 159 -6.01 -13.30 2.61
N SER A 160 -6.07 -14.58 2.21
CA SER A 160 -6.79 -15.02 1.01
C SER A 160 -8.27 -14.63 1.06
N LYS A 161 -8.91 -14.64 2.24
CA LYS A 161 -10.32 -14.24 2.38
C LYS A 161 -10.53 -12.77 2.03
N TYR A 162 -9.63 -11.90 2.49
CA TYR A 162 -9.69 -10.47 2.16
C TYR A 162 -9.38 -10.24 0.68
N PHE A 163 -8.40 -10.97 0.14
CA PHE A 163 -8.02 -10.87 -1.26
C PHE A 163 -9.17 -11.30 -2.19
N GLU A 164 -9.81 -12.43 -1.92
CA GLU A 164 -10.95 -12.92 -2.70
C GLU A 164 -12.15 -11.95 -2.66
N HIS A 165 -12.43 -11.36 -1.50
CA HIS A 165 -13.46 -10.33 -1.38
C HIS A 165 -13.11 -9.11 -2.23
N LEU A 166 -11.88 -8.61 -2.10
CA LEU A 166 -11.37 -7.45 -2.83
C LEU A 166 -11.42 -7.66 -4.35
N GLN A 167 -11.08 -8.85 -4.85
CA GLN A 167 -11.18 -9.18 -6.27
C GLN A 167 -12.63 -9.22 -6.76
N LYS A 168 -13.57 -9.77 -5.97
CA LYS A 168 -15.00 -9.75 -6.31
C LYS A 168 -15.56 -8.33 -6.39
N GLU A 169 -15.13 -7.44 -5.49
CA GLU A 169 -15.54 -6.03 -5.53
C GLU A 169 -14.93 -5.30 -6.73
N TYR A 170 -13.67 -5.59 -7.09
CA TYR A 170 -13.06 -5.07 -8.31
C TYR A 170 -13.77 -5.53 -9.58
N GLU A 171 -14.18 -6.79 -9.67
CA GLU A 171 -14.96 -7.29 -10.81
C GLU A 171 -16.28 -6.53 -10.96
N LYS A 172 -16.95 -6.19 -9.87
CA LYS A 172 -18.17 -5.36 -9.90
C LYS A 172 -17.88 -3.96 -10.45
N LEU A 173 -16.83 -3.29 -9.94
CA LEU A 173 -16.40 -1.98 -10.44
C LEU A 173 -16.02 -2.04 -11.92
N SER A 174 -15.24 -3.04 -12.32
CA SER A 174 -14.81 -3.19 -13.71
C SER A 174 -15.99 -3.44 -14.67
N ASN A 175 -17.08 -4.04 -14.20
CA ASN A 175 -18.29 -4.27 -15.01
C ASN A 175 -19.19 -3.04 -15.14
N ASP A 176 -19.10 -2.08 -14.24
CA ASP A 176 -19.77 -0.79 -14.37
C ASP A 176 -18.98 0.13 -15.32
N LEU A 177 -19.66 0.79 -16.27
CA LEU A 177 -18.97 1.55 -17.33
C LEU A 177 -18.34 2.84 -16.82
N ASP A 178 -18.95 3.50 -15.82
CA ASP A 178 -18.41 4.74 -15.26
C ASP A 178 -17.17 4.44 -14.41
N SER A 179 -17.26 3.41 -13.57
CA SER A 179 -16.12 2.91 -12.79
C SER A 179 -15.01 2.36 -13.69
N PHE A 180 -15.35 1.63 -14.77
CA PHE A 180 -14.37 1.18 -15.76
C PHE A 180 -13.65 2.36 -16.43
N ARG A 181 -14.35 3.46 -16.72
CA ARG A 181 -13.72 4.67 -17.25
C ARG A 181 -12.72 5.28 -16.26
N GLU A 182 -13.06 5.33 -14.97
CA GLU A 182 -12.15 5.77 -13.91
C GLU A 182 -10.89 4.89 -13.84
N ILE A 183 -11.06 3.56 -13.87
CA ILE A 183 -9.97 2.58 -13.88
C ILE A 183 -9.03 2.86 -15.05
N ILE A 184 -9.57 2.92 -16.27
CA ILE A 184 -8.77 3.14 -17.47
C ILE A 184 -8.07 4.50 -17.45
N ALA A 185 -8.75 5.58 -17.06
CA ALA A 185 -8.13 6.90 -16.99
C ALA A 185 -6.96 6.93 -15.99
N THR A 186 -7.13 6.26 -14.85
CA THR A 186 -6.10 6.13 -13.80
C THR A 186 -4.91 5.33 -14.28
N GLU A 187 -5.13 4.16 -14.87
CA GLU A 187 -4.05 3.27 -15.30
C GLU A 187 -3.27 3.84 -16.50
N LEU A 188 -3.95 4.54 -17.41
CA LEU A 188 -3.28 5.27 -18.49
C LEU A 188 -2.38 6.39 -17.94
N ALA A 189 -2.81 7.10 -16.91
CA ALA A 189 -1.99 8.12 -16.28
C ALA A 189 -0.79 7.50 -15.54
N ASN A 190 -1.00 6.41 -14.80
CA ASN A 190 0.05 5.68 -14.07
C ASN A 190 1.15 5.13 -14.99
N HIS A 191 0.79 4.76 -16.22
CA HIS A 191 1.71 4.22 -17.23
C HIS A 191 2.12 5.27 -18.28
N GLU A 192 2.00 6.55 -17.95
CA GLU A 192 2.45 7.67 -18.77
C GLU A 192 1.97 7.58 -20.23
N ALA A 193 0.73 7.16 -20.44
CA ALA A 193 0.16 6.94 -21.78
C ALA A 193 0.10 8.22 -22.62
N CYS A 194 0.18 9.39 -21.98
CA CYS A 194 0.34 10.67 -22.67
C CYS A 194 1.69 10.79 -23.41
N LEU A 195 2.74 10.13 -22.93
CA LEU A 195 4.06 10.08 -23.55
C LEU A 195 4.16 8.92 -24.54
N THR A 196 3.76 7.73 -24.11
CA THR A 196 3.87 6.52 -24.94
C THR A 196 2.86 6.50 -26.09
N CYS A 197 1.77 7.27 -25.96
CA CYS A 197 0.62 7.24 -26.86
C CYS A 197 0.04 5.83 -27.05
N ASP A 198 0.24 4.92 -26.08
CA ASP A 198 -0.20 3.53 -26.11
C ASP A 198 -0.94 3.18 -24.82
N TYR A 199 -1.96 2.32 -24.94
CA TYR A 199 -2.75 1.80 -23.83
C TYR A 199 -2.31 0.39 -23.38
N LYS A 200 -1.43 -0.29 -24.13
CA LYS A 200 -1.13 -1.72 -23.89
C LYS A 200 -0.55 -2.00 -22.51
N GLU A 201 0.40 -1.20 -22.05
CA GLU A 201 1.03 -1.40 -20.73
C GLU A 201 0.00 -1.20 -19.60
N ALA A 202 -0.77 -0.11 -19.67
CA ALA A 202 -1.86 0.16 -18.73
C ALA A 202 -2.89 -0.97 -18.68
N LEU A 203 -3.35 -1.48 -19.83
CA LEU A 203 -4.28 -2.60 -19.86
C LEU A 203 -3.66 -3.89 -19.30
N SER A 204 -2.40 -4.17 -19.64
CA SER A 204 -1.69 -5.36 -19.17
C SER A 204 -1.51 -5.36 -17.65
N ALA A 205 -1.27 -4.20 -17.04
CA ALA A 205 -1.09 -4.06 -15.60
C ALA A 205 -2.34 -4.49 -14.80
N ILE A 206 -3.52 -4.28 -15.37
CA ILE A 206 -4.80 -4.71 -14.79
C ILE A 206 -5.37 -5.99 -15.41
N GLY A 207 -4.53 -6.77 -16.11
CA GLY A 207 -4.89 -8.07 -16.66
C GLY A 207 -5.87 -8.04 -17.84
N LEU A 208 -5.99 -6.91 -18.54
CA LEU A 208 -6.88 -6.74 -19.69
C LEU A 208 -6.12 -6.82 -21.01
N LYS A 209 -6.82 -7.29 -22.03
CA LYS A 209 -6.40 -7.23 -23.44
C LYS A 209 -7.47 -6.50 -24.24
N PHE A 210 -7.05 -5.51 -25.04
CA PHE A 210 -7.98 -4.66 -25.77
C PHE A 210 -8.96 -5.44 -26.66
N ASP A 211 -8.46 -6.43 -27.38
CA ASP A 211 -9.25 -7.22 -28.33
C ASP A 211 -10.28 -8.14 -27.63
N ASP A 212 -10.07 -8.45 -26.35
CA ASP A 212 -10.99 -9.25 -25.54
C ASP A 212 -12.09 -8.39 -24.89
N LEU A 213 -11.98 -7.05 -24.97
CA LEU A 213 -12.97 -6.15 -24.39
C LEU A 213 -14.23 -6.02 -25.28
N PRO A 214 -15.41 -5.92 -24.66
CA PRO A 214 -16.62 -5.43 -25.33
C PRO A 214 -16.43 -4.06 -26.01
N ILE A 215 -17.20 -3.78 -27.07
CA ILE A 215 -17.04 -2.60 -27.93
C ILE A 215 -17.16 -1.28 -27.16
N ASP A 216 -18.09 -1.20 -26.20
CA ASP A 216 -18.26 -0.04 -25.31
C ASP A 216 -17.00 0.21 -24.47
N LYS A 217 -16.41 -0.82 -23.86
CA LYS A 217 -15.16 -0.74 -23.11
C LYS A 217 -13.95 -0.39 -24.01
N GLN A 218 -13.89 -0.94 -25.22
CA GLN A 218 -12.87 -0.54 -26.21
C GLN A 218 -12.97 0.95 -26.56
N ASN A 219 -14.19 1.46 -26.71
CA ASN A 219 -14.42 2.88 -26.96
C ASN A 219 -13.97 3.74 -25.78
N ILE A 220 -14.21 3.30 -24.53
CA ILE A 220 -13.71 3.98 -23.33
C ILE A 220 -12.19 4.09 -23.37
N VAL A 221 -11.47 3.00 -23.64
CA VAL A 221 -10.00 3.01 -23.73
C VAL A 221 -9.50 4.03 -24.75
N LYS A 222 -10.08 4.05 -25.96
CA LYS A 222 -9.70 5.00 -27.00
C LYS A 222 -9.97 6.45 -26.61
N VAL A 223 -11.11 6.72 -25.98
CA VAL A 223 -11.50 8.06 -25.56
C VAL A 223 -10.60 8.57 -24.43
N GLU A 224 -10.33 7.75 -23.41
CA GLU A 224 -9.46 8.17 -22.30
C GLU A 224 -8.00 8.31 -22.72
N LEU A 225 -7.49 7.44 -23.60
CA LEU A 225 -6.15 7.61 -24.18
C LEU A 225 -6.05 8.95 -24.93
N LYS A 226 -7.04 9.27 -25.77
CA LYS A 226 -7.06 10.54 -26.49
C LYS A 226 -7.01 11.73 -25.52
N LYS A 227 -7.79 11.70 -24.43
CA LYS A 227 -7.77 12.76 -23.41
C LYS A 227 -6.40 12.90 -22.75
N GLN A 228 -5.72 11.80 -22.43
CA GLN A 228 -4.37 11.84 -21.84
C GLN A 228 -3.37 12.52 -22.78
N ILE A 229 -3.40 12.19 -24.07
CA ILE A 229 -2.54 12.79 -25.09
C ILE A 229 -2.87 14.27 -25.27
N ASP A 230 -4.15 14.61 -25.45
CA ASP A 230 -4.60 15.98 -25.70
C ASP A 230 -4.26 16.90 -24.49
N ASN A 231 -4.37 16.39 -23.25
CA ASN A 231 -4.03 17.14 -22.03
C ASN A 231 -2.53 17.43 -21.86
N TYR A 232 -1.66 16.56 -22.39
CA TYR A 232 -0.21 16.75 -22.30
C TYR A 232 0.33 17.74 -23.34
N GLN A 233 -0.40 17.94 -24.43
CA GLN A 233 -0.02 18.84 -25.53
C GLN A 233 -0.48 20.30 -25.32
N MET A 234 -1.20 20.61 -24.22
CA MET A 234 -1.63 21.95 -23.83
C MET A 234 -0.66 22.58 -22.83
#